data_AF-A0A9E3HW29-F1
#
_entry.id   AF-A0A9E3HW29-F1
#
_cell.length_a   1.000
_cell.length_b   1.000
_cell.length_c   1.000
_cell.angle_alpha   90.00
_cell.angle_beta   90.00
_cell.angle_gamma   90.00
#
_symmetry.space_group_name_H-M   'P 1'
#
loop_
_entity.id
_entity.type
_entity.pdbx_description
1 polymer ?
#
loop_
_entity_poly.entity_id
_entity_poly.type
_entity_poly.pdbx_seq_one_letter_code
_entity_poly.pdbx_strand_id
1 'polypeptide(L)'
;MSFQVMELVYQLKLPTNRKFVLVTLAKFASDDGSRVFPSVATVARLCGLATRTVQRCLKSLVMSRILVIGSHEKGGRHPRVYAIDLQRVRDLLGSKREAGQKGDNHDSGHHQETDDSVSHQSYARGDTSALINNEGGDDQRLRDDTEAVQGCQSLSPDSSGIVINKRETTRDKDDTNHTQFGSADWAECQEMLATQFGQQDYNSWIKLLCFKEYAGGVIYLKVPSRFISDYVREHFQLGLQETLGLHVQIDH
;
A
#
# COMPACT_ATOMS: atom_id res chain seq x y z
N MET A 1 -8.83 24.80 -4.31
CA MET A 1 -7.53 24.10 -4.21
C MET A 1 -6.94 24.49 -2.89
N SER A 2 -6.58 23.53 -2.04
CA SER A 2 -5.93 23.82 -0.76
C SER A 2 -4.42 23.72 -0.87
N PHE A 3 -3.69 24.81 -0.62
CA PHE A 3 -2.22 24.77 -0.58
C PHE A 3 -1.72 23.98 0.63
N GLN A 4 -2.38 24.12 1.78
CA GLN A 4 -2.01 23.45 3.04
C GLN A 4 -2.04 21.93 2.91
N VAL A 5 -3.08 21.38 2.26
CA VAL A 5 -3.19 19.93 2.05
C VAL A 5 -2.08 19.42 1.12
N MET A 6 -1.74 20.18 0.06
CA MET A 6 -0.64 19.80 -0.83
C MET A 6 0.70 19.77 -0.10
N GLU A 7 0.99 20.78 0.72
CA GLU A 7 2.23 20.87 1.49
C GLU A 7 2.36 19.70 2.48
N LEU A 8 1.31 19.42 3.25
CA LEU A 8 1.30 18.30 4.21
C LEU A 8 1.56 16.95 3.52
N VAL A 9 0.87 16.70 2.41
CA VAL A 9 1.02 15.47 1.64
C VAL A 9 2.43 15.30 1.07
N TYR A 10 3.05 16.40 0.61
CA TYR A 10 4.37 16.35 -0.02
C TYR A 10 5.47 15.83 0.92
N GLN A 11 5.33 16.12 2.23
CA GLN A 11 6.26 15.71 3.28
C GLN A 11 6.25 14.19 3.56
N LEU A 12 5.21 13.47 3.12
CA LEU A 12 5.11 12.02 3.33
C LEU A 12 6.23 11.29 2.59
N LYS A 13 6.81 10.27 3.22
CA LYS A 13 7.74 9.35 2.57
C LYS A 13 6.95 8.25 1.86
N LEU A 14 6.64 8.48 0.59
CA LEU A 14 5.94 7.55 -0.29
C LEU A 14 6.73 7.36 -1.59
N PRO A 15 6.57 6.22 -2.28
CA PRO A 15 7.18 6.01 -3.60
C PRO A 15 6.74 7.08 -4.59
N THR A 16 7.63 7.46 -5.50
CA THR A 16 7.49 8.64 -6.38
C THR A 16 6.12 8.72 -7.05
N ASN A 17 5.68 7.66 -7.74
CA ASN A 17 4.38 7.66 -8.44
C ASN A 17 3.20 7.83 -7.48
N ARG A 18 3.27 7.21 -6.30
CA ARG A 18 2.21 7.29 -5.27
C ARG A 18 2.15 8.70 -4.68
N LYS A 19 3.31 9.28 -4.37
CA LYS A 19 3.43 10.68 -3.92
C LYS A 19 2.86 11.64 -4.95
N PHE A 20 3.26 11.49 -6.22
CA PHE A 20 2.85 12.40 -7.28
C PHE A 20 1.35 12.34 -7.56
N VAL A 21 0.76 11.13 -7.54
CA VAL A 21 -0.69 10.96 -7.60
C VAL A 21 -1.38 11.62 -6.41
N LEU A 22 -0.89 11.42 -5.18
CA LEU A 22 -1.51 12.00 -3.98
C LEU A 22 -1.43 13.54 -3.96
N VAL A 23 -0.29 14.13 -4.32
CA VAL A 23 -0.13 15.59 -4.45
C VAL A 23 -1.08 16.13 -5.54
N THR A 24 -1.21 15.41 -6.65
CA THR A 24 -2.15 15.78 -7.72
C THR A 24 -3.61 15.71 -7.26
N LEU A 25 -3.97 14.75 -6.39
CA LEU A 25 -5.30 14.71 -5.78
C LEU A 25 -5.51 15.85 -4.79
N ALA A 26 -4.51 16.17 -3.98
CA ALA A 26 -4.54 17.27 -3.00
C ALA A 26 -4.80 18.64 -3.65
N LYS A 27 -4.33 18.83 -4.90
CA LYS A 27 -4.66 19.99 -5.73
C LYS A 27 -6.19 20.19 -5.86
N PHE A 28 -6.98 19.13 -5.90
CA PHE A 28 -8.45 19.20 -5.99
C PHE A 28 -9.16 19.17 -4.64
N ALA A 29 -8.43 18.99 -3.54
CA ALA A 29 -9.02 18.88 -2.21
C ALA A 29 -9.50 20.24 -1.68
N SER A 30 -10.51 20.16 -0.82
CA SER A 30 -10.87 21.23 0.11
C SER A 30 -9.85 21.29 1.26
N ASP A 31 -9.86 22.36 2.06
CA ASP A 31 -8.89 22.57 3.15
C ASP A 31 -8.94 21.50 4.25
N ASP A 32 -10.09 20.84 4.39
CA ASP A 32 -10.31 19.68 5.27
C ASP A 32 -9.88 18.35 4.64
N GLY A 33 -9.30 18.36 3.43
CA GLY A 33 -8.92 17.16 2.68
C GLY A 33 -10.10 16.49 1.95
N SER A 34 -11.32 17.00 2.06
CA SER A 34 -12.53 16.39 1.49
C SER A 34 -12.78 16.81 0.03
N ARG A 35 -13.86 16.26 -0.56
CA ARG A 35 -14.41 16.63 -1.87
C ARG A 35 -13.37 16.57 -3.00
N VAL A 36 -12.66 15.46 -3.11
CA VAL A 36 -11.70 15.21 -4.20
C VAL A 36 -12.38 14.37 -5.28
N PHE A 37 -12.75 14.96 -6.41
CA PHE A 37 -13.51 14.28 -7.48
C PHE A 37 -12.87 14.33 -8.89
N PRO A 38 -11.53 14.33 -9.07
CA PRO A 38 -10.95 14.17 -10.40
C PRO A 38 -11.16 12.74 -10.91
N SER A 39 -11.39 12.59 -12.22
CA SER A 39 -11.40 11.27 -12.85
C SER A 39 -10.00 10.64 -12.86
N VAL A 40 -9.92 9.32 -12.95
CA VAL A 40 -8.63 8.63 -13.10
C VAL A 40 -7.88 9.11 -14.35
N ALA A 41 -8.60 9.38 -15.45
CA ALA A 41 -8.02 9.91 -16.68
C ALA A 41 -7.44 11.32 -16.48
N THR A 42 -8.12 12.17 -15.70
CA THR A 42 -7.63 13.50 -15.33
C THR A 42 -6.32 13.41 -14.55
N VAL A 43 -6.26 12.53 -13.55
CA VAL A 43 -5.06 12.32 -12.73
C VAL A 43 -3.92 11.74 -13.58
N ALA A 44 -4.21 10.77 -14.44
CA ALA A 44 -3.25 10.17 -15.38
C ALA A 44 -2.60 11.22 -16.28
N ARG A 45 -3.41 12.09 -16.90
CA ARG A 45 -2.94 13.18 -17.74
C ARG A 45 -2.05 14.16 -16.97
N LEU A 46 -2.45 14.56 -15.77
CA LEU A 46 -1.68 15.51 -14.95
C LEU A 46 -0.38 14.91 -14.42
N CYS A 47 -0.38 13.62 -14.10
CA CYS A 47 0.81 12.92 -13.60
C CYS A 47 1.75 12.44 -14.72
N GLY A 48 1.32 12.44 -15.99
CA GLY A 48 2.06 11.79 -17.07
C GLY A 48 2.16 10.27 -16.91
N LEU A 49 1.17 9.64 -16.28
CA LEU A 49 1.17 8.20 -15.97
C LEU A 49 0.07 7.47 -16.73
N ALA A 50 0.30 6.18 -17.02
CA ALA A 50 -0.76 5.31 -17.53
C ALA A 50 -1.89 5.14 -16.50
N THR A 51 -3.15 5.06 -16.98
CA THR A 51 -4.35 4.88 -16.15
C THR A 51 -4.23 3.71 -15.17
N ARG A 52 -3.65 2.58 -15.61
CA ARG A 52 -3.42 1.40 -14.75
C ARG A 52 -2.47 1.69 -13.59
N THR A 53 -1.45 2.51 -13.82
CA THR A 53 -0.50 2.94 -12.76
C THR A 53 -1.22 3.83 -11.75
N VAL A 54 -2.03 4.78 -12.21
CA VAL A 54 -2.83 5.63 -11.32
C VAL A 54 -3.80 4.80 -10.48
N GLN A 55 -4.53 3.86 -11.09
CA GLN A 55 -5.44 2.96 -10.35
C GLN A 55 -4.71 2.14 -9.28
N ARG A 56 -3.50 1.64 -9.57
CA ARG A 56 -2.66 0.96 -8.58
C ARG A 56 -2.25 1.88 -7.44
N CYS A 57 -1.79 3.09 -7.75
CA CYS A 57 -1.46 4.10 -6.74
C CYS A 57 -2.67 4.46 -5.87
N LEU A 58 -3.84 4.69 -6.48
CA LEU A 58 -5.10 4.95 -5.77
C LEU A 58 -5.48 3.80 -4.84
N LYS A 59 -5.41 2.56 -5.31
CA LYS A 59 -5.67 1.38 -4.48
C LYS A 59 -4.70 1.32 -3.29
N SER A 60 -3.41 1.56 -3.54
CA SER A 60 -2.40 1.61 -2.49
C SER A 60 -2.69 2.68 -1.44
N LEU A 61 -3.02 3.90 -1.87
CA LEU A 61 -3.34 5.02 -0.98
C LEU A 61 -4.58 4.73 -0.13
N VAL A 62 -5.58 4.08 -0.72
CA VAL A 62 -6.80 3.66 0.00
C VAL A 62 -6.48 2.60 1.05
N MET A 63 -5.70 1.60 0.69
CA MET A 63 -5.33 0.54 1.62
C MET A 63 -4.41 1.05 2.75
N SER A 64 -3.56 2.05 2.49
CA SER A 64 -2.78 2.74 3.51
C SER A 64 -3.59 3.69 4.39
N ARG A 65 -4.91 3.80 4.18
CA ARG A 65 -5.83 4.73 4.87
C ARG A 65 -5.51 6.22 4.65
N ILE A 66 -4.60 6.56 3.74
CA ILE A 66 -4.29 7.97 3.43
C ILE A 66 -5.42 8.57 2.58
N LEU A 67 -6.08 7.74 1.76
CA LEU A 67 -7.21 8.11 0.93
C LEU A 67 -8.44 7.31 1.34
N VAL A 68 -9.59 7.97 1.49
CA VAL A 68 -10.87 7.33 1.76
C VAL A 68 -11.75 7.50 0.53
N ILE A 69 -12.49 6.46 0.16
CA ILE A 69 -13.49 6.53 -0.90
C ILE A 69 -14.83 6.85 -0.24
N GLY A 70 -15.46 7.96 -0.63
CA GLY A 70 -16.78 8.31 -0.14
C GLY A 70 -17.84 7.30 -0.58
N SER A 71 -18.72 6.90 0.34
CA SER A 71 -19.94 6.16 0.03
C SER A 71 -21.01 7.10 -0.49
N HIS A 72 -21.66 6.73 -1.60
CA HIS A 72 -22.85 7.42 -2.09
C HIS A 72 -24.08 6.77 -1.47
N GLU A 73 -24.90 7.55 -0.77
CA GLU A 73 -26.09 7.04 -0.05
C GLU A 73 -27.29 6.78 -0.98
N LYS A 74 -27.22 7.14 -2.27
CA LYS A 74 -28.34 7.00 -3.21
C LYS A 74 -27.89 6.35 -4.51
N GLY A 75 -28.66 5.35 -4.95
CA GLY A 75 -28.41 4.58 -6.17
C GLY A 75 -28.37 5.49 -7.40
N GLY A 76 -27.25 5.45 -8.13
CA GLY A 76 -27.00 6.27 -9.31
C GLY A 76 -25.53 6.18 -9.75
N ARG A 77 -25.24 6.59 -11.00
CA ARG A 77 -23.88 6.61 -11.56
C ARG A 77 -23.17 7.90 -11.14
N HIS A 78 -22.74 7.96 -9.88
CA HIS A 78 -22.04 9.13 -9.35
C HIS A 78 -20.53 9.05 -9.59
N PRO A 79 -19.86 10.19 -9.82
CA PRO A 79 -18.41 10.24 -9.88
C PRO A 79 -17.82 9.76 -8.56
N ARG A 80 -16.68 9.08 -8.63
CA ARG A 80 -15.98 8.59 -7.45
C ARG A 80 -15.43 9.78 -6.68
N VAL A 81 -15.86 9.93 -5.43
CA VAL A 81 -15.39 10.99 -4.54
C VAL A 81 -14.38 10.38 -3.58
N TYR A 82 -13.27 11.07 -3.42
CA TYR A 82 -12.21 10.75 -2.47
C TYR A 82 -12.14 11.82 -1.39
N ALA A 83 -11.56 11.43 -0.25
CA ALA A 83 -11.14 12.33 0.81
C ALA A 83 -9.74 11.92 1.27
N ILE A 84 -8.87 12.89 1.54
CA ILE A 84 -7.55 12.66 2.12
C ILE A 84 -7.72 12.67 3.64
N ASP A 85 -7.33 11.59 4.30
CA ASP A 85 -7.38 11.50 5.75
C ASP A 85 -6.23 12.31 6.36
N LEU A 86 -6.50 13.57 6.68
CA LEU A 86 -5.50 14.48 7.24
C LEU A 86 -5.01 14.04 8.62
N GLN A 87 -5.80 13.32 9.40
CA GLN A 87 -5.33 12.78 10.68
C GLN A 87 -4.30 11.69 10.43
N ARG A 88 -4.61 10.75 9.53
CA ARG A 88 -3.64 9.71 9.15
C ARG A 88 -2.35 10.30 8.57
N VAL A 89 -2.45 11.37 7.77
CA VAL A 89 -1.27 12.08 7.24
C VAL A 89 -0.44 12.68 8.39
N ARG A 90 -1.09 13.31 9.38
CA ARG A 90 -0.40 13.88 10.55
C ARG A 90 0.24 12.81 11.41
N ASP A 91 -0.42 11.68 11.67
CA ASP A 91 0.14 10.58 12.44
C ASP A 91 1.44 10.07 11.79
N LEU A 92 1.43 9.86 10.48
CA LEU A 92 2.61 9.41 9.72
C LEU A 92 3.76 10.42 9.74
N LEU A 93 3.47 11.72 9.86
CA LEU A 93 4.48 12.76 10.02
C LEU A 93 4.94 12.87 11.49
N GLY A 94 4.05 12.65 12.44
CA GLY A 94 4.28 12.74 13.89
C GLY A 94 5.15 11.61 14.43
N SER A 95 5.00 10.38 13.93
CA SER A 95 5.86 9.25 14.28
C SER A 95 7.35 9.47 13.97
N LYS A 96 7.69 10.51 13.21
CA LYS A 96 9.08 10.92 12.94
C LYS A 96 9.74 11.69 14.09
N ARG A 97 8.96 12.32 14.98
CA ARG A 97 9.51 13.19 16.05
C ARG A 97 9.98 12.42 17.27
N GLU A 98 9.42 11.25 17.56
CA GLU A 98 9.73 10.50 18.79
C GLU A 98 10.94 9.57 18.65
N ALA A 99 11.34 9.19 17.43
CA ALA A 99 12.50 8.31 17.19
C ALA A 99 13.86 9.04 17.22
N GLY A 100 13.91 10.35 17.54
CA GLY A 100 15.11 11.17 17.35
C GLY A 100 15.41 12.20 18.44
N GLN A 101 14.79 12.15 19.62
CA GLN A 101 15.01 13.18 20.65
C GLN A 101 15.42 12.58 22.00
N LYS A 102 16.72 12.28 22.12
CA LYS A 102 17.42 12.12 23.41
C LYS A 102 18.50 13.20 23.48
N GLY A 103 18.30 14.15 24.39
CA GLY A 103 19.29 15.04 25.02
C GLY A 103 20.17 15.91 24.13
N ASP A 104 19.96 17.22 24.12
CA ASP A 104 20.79 18.11 24.95
C ASP A 104 20.26 19.55 24.90
N ASN A 105 19.79 20.01 26.06
CA ASN A 105 19.44 21.40 26.30
C ASN A 105 20.76 22.19 26.43
N HIS A 106 21.00 23.11 25.50
CA HIS A 106 21.82 24.27 25.81
C HIS A 106 21.05 25.57 25.56
N ASP A 107 20.86 26.22 26.70
CA ASP A 107 20.42 27.58 26.96
C ASP A 107 21.41 28.60 26.39
N SER A 108 20.95 29.85 26.28
CA SER A 108 21.57 31.07 25.73
C SER A 108 21.29 31.29 24.25
N GLY A 109 20.73 32.40 23.78
CA GLY A 109 20.45 33.69 24.40
C GLY A 109 20.27 34.72 23.28
N HIS A 110 19.46 35.74 23.55
CA HIS A 110 19.28 36.99 22.83
C HIS A 110 20.32 37.39 21.77
N HIS A 111 19.88 37.76 20.56
CA HIS A 111 20.17 39.10 20.02
C HIS A 111 19.21 39.52 18.89
N GLN A 112 19.06 40.83 18.81
CA GLN A 112 18.00 41.61 18.20
C GLN A 112 18.34 42.02 16.76
N GLU A 113 17.27 42.37 16.03
CA GLU A 113 17.12 43.05 14.74
C GLU A 113 18.36 43.68 14.10
N THR A 114 18.48 43.54 12.77
CA THR A 114 18.53 44.72 11.89
C THR A 114 17.95 44.40 10.51
N ASP A 115 17.18 45.38 10.06
CA ASP A 115 16.67 45.69 8.74
C ASP A 115 17.80 45.72 7.69
N ASP A 116 17.55 45.22 6.46
CA ASP A 116 17.85 45.97 5.22
C ASP A 116 17.62 45.16 3.92
N SER A 117 16.74 45.74 3.09
CA SER A 117 16.96 46.00 1.66
C SER A 117 17.03 44.86 0.62
N VAL A 118 15.89 44.69 -0.07
CA VAL A 118 15.66 44.67 -1.54
C VAL A 118 16.82 44.24 -2.46
N SER A 119 16.59 43.20 -3.29
CA SER A 119 16.91 43.29 -4.72
C SER A 119 16.08 42.34 -5.59
N HIS A 120 15.35 42.98 -6.50
CA HIS A 120 14.75 42.40 -7.71
C HIS A 120 15.81 41.71 -8.57
N GLN A 121 15.50 40.53 -9.13
CA GLN A 121 15.88 40.25 -10.51
C GLN A 121 14.97 39.22 -11.19
N SER A 122 14.25 39.76 -12.16
CA SER A 122 13.44 39.14 -13.18
C SER A 122 14.28 38.58 -14.33
N TYR A 123 14.00 37.36 -14.76
CA TYR A 123 14.31 36.86 -16.11
C TYR A 123 13.11 36.00 -16.55
N ALA A 124 12.21 36.52 -17.40
CA ALA A 124 12.16 36.32 -18.87
C ALA A 124 12.01 34.83 -19.26
N ARG A 125 10.81 34.37 -19.62
CA ARG A 125 10.24 34.28 -20.99
C ARG A 125 11.04 33.39 -21.97
N GLY A 126 10.35 32.35 -22.44
CA GLY A 126 10.67 31.44 -23.55
C GLY A 126 9.77 30.21 -23.35
N ASP A 127 8.54 30.17 -23.85
CA ASP A 127 8.11 30.17 -25.25
C ASP A 127 8.88 29.14 -26.10
N THR A 128 8.44 27.88 -25.99
CA THR A 128 8.52 26.93 -27.10
C THR A 128 7.20 26.20 -27.21
N SER A 129 6.52 26.57 -28.27
CA SER A 129 5.42 25.91 -28.96
C SER A 129 5.75 24.44 -29.24
N ALA A 130 4.78 23.56 -29.00
CA ALA A 130 4.65 22.30 -29.76
C ALA A 130 3.20 21.85 -29.73
N LEU A 131 2.49 22.25 -30.79
CA LEU A 131 1.26 21.64 -31.26
C LEU A 131 1.52 20.15 -31.53
N ILE A 132 0.76 19.26 -30.91
CA ILE A 132 0.46 17.96 -31.52
C ILE A 132 -1.05 17.78 -31.43
N ASN A 133 -1.68 18.08 -32.56
CA ASN A 133 -2.99 17.61 -32.92
C ASN A 133 -2.94 16.08 -33.02
N ASN A 134 -3.92 15.40 -32.44
CA ASN A 134 -4.36 14.11 -32.97
C ASN A 134 -5.87 14.03 -32.79
N GLU A 135 -6.54 14.48 -33.84
CA GLU A 135 -7.92 14.14 -34.16
C GLU A 135 -7.95 12.70 -34.72
N GLY A 136 -9.07 12.01 -34.48
CA GLY A 136 -9.52 10.94 -35.35
C GLY A 136 -9.53 9.54 -34.74
N GLY A 137 -10.72 8.94 -34.70
CA GLY A 137 -10.86 7.49 -34.82
C GLY A 137 -11.92 6.84 -33.94
N ASP A 138 -13.20 7.22 -34.11
CA ASP A 138 -14.31 6.29 -33.95
C ASP A 138 -14.10 5.12 -34.93
N ASP A 139 -14.17 3.86 -34.47
CA ASP A 139 -14.94 2.87 -35.21
C ASP A 139 -15.32 1.62 -34.40
N GLN A 140 -16.50 1.12 -34.75
CA GLN A 140 -17.30 0.10 -34.14
C GLN A 140 -16.75 -1.31 -34.38
N ARG A 141 -16.96 -2.23 -33.43
CA ARG A 141 -17.15 -3.65 -33.75
C ARG A 141 -18.26 -4.27 -32.91
N LEU A 142 -19.42 -4.36 -33.56
CA LEU A 142 -20.46 -5.37 -33.38
C LEU A 142 -19.95 -6.77 -33.74
N ARG A 143 -20.44 -7.78 -33.02
CA ARG A 143 -20.83 -9.16 -33.42
C ARG A 143 -20.98 -9.98 -32.13
N ASP A 144 -22.19 -10.25 -31.69
CA ASP A 144 -23.10 -11.37 -32.05
C ASP A 144 -22.57 -12.77 -31.72
N ASP A 145 -23.35 -13.40 -30.85
CA ASP A 145 -23.83 -14.79 -30.84
C ASP A 145 -22.84 -15.96 -30.89
N THR A 146 -22.85 -16.74 -29.81
CA THR A 146 -23.04 -18.19 -29.94
C THR A 146 -23.71 -18.77 -28.69
N GLU A 147 -24.88 -19.37 -28.90
CA GLU A 147 -25.64 -20.17 -27.95
C GLU A 147 -25.05 -21.58 -27.72
N ALA A 148 -25.42 -22.15 -26.57
CA ALA A 148 -25.79 -23.55 -26.30
C ALA A 148 -24.81 -24.72 -26.56
N VAL A 149 -24.62 -25.55 -25.52
CA VAL A 149 -24.75 -27.04 -25.42
C VAL A 149 -24.38 -27.37 -23.95
N GLN A 150 -25.26 -27.74 -23.00
CA GLN A 150 -26.16 -28.90 -22.83
C GLN A 150 -25.46 -30.22 -22.38
N GLY A 151 -25.83 -30.68 -21.17
CA GLY A 151 -25.71 -32.07 -20.67
C GLY A 151 -24.36 -32.44 -20.03
N CYS A 152 -24.24 -33.29 -19.01
CA CYS A 152 -25.15 -34.24 -18.36
C CYS A 152 -24.47 -34.83 -17.09
N GLN A 153 -25.30 -35.23 -16.12
CA GLN A 153 -25.15 -36.42 -15.23
C GLN A 153 -23.99 -36.43 -14.19
N SER A 154 -24.26 -36.26 -12.90
CA SER A 154 -24.62 -37.30 -11.89
C SER A 154 -23.59 -38.42 -11.74
N LEU A 155 -23.04 -38.58 -10.54
CA LEU A 155 -22.90 -39.83 -9.77
C LEU A 155 -21.95 -39.59 -8.57
N SER A 156 -22.49 -39.53 -7.36
CA SER A 156 -21.82 -40.07 -6.16
C SER A 156 -21.93 -41.60 -6.22
N PRO A 157 -21.07 -42.43 -5.57
CA PRO A 157 -21.07 -42.53 -4.10
C PRO A 157 -19.72 -42.92 -3.42
N ASP A 158 -19.69 -42.66 -2.12
CA ASP A 158 -19.12 -43.45 -1.01
C ASP A 158 -17.71 -44.06 -1.03
N SER A 159 -17.03 -43.78 0.10
CA SER A 159 -16.60 -44.77 1.11
C SER A 159 -15.11 -44.83 1.46
N SER A 160 -14.94 -44.96 2.78
CA SER A 160 -13.89 -45.68 3.49
C SER A 160 -12.72 -44.86 4.02
N GLY A 161 -12.71 -44.80 5.35
CA GLY A 161 -11.73 -44.13 6.18
C GLY A 161 -10.36 -44.80 6.19
N ILE A 162 -9.39 -44.01 6.63
CA ILE A 162 -8.07 -44.50 7.01
C ILE A 162 -7.77 -44.03 8.43
N VAL A 163 -7.30 -45.02 9.18
CA VAL A 163 -7.08 -45.13 10.61
C VAL A 163 -5.95 -44.22 11.07
N ILE A 164 -6.19 -43.39 12.10
CA ILE A 164 -5.14 -42.68 12.82
C ILE A 164 -4.65 -43.60 13.95
N ASN A 165 -3.49 -44.23 13.75
CA ASN A 165 -2.79 -44.93 14.81
C ASN A 165 -1.96 -43.93 15.64
N LYS A 166 -2.26 -43.93 16.93
CA LYS A 166 -1.56 -43.23 18.00
C LYS A 166 -0.50 -44.18 18.58
N ARG A 167 0.73 -43.70 18.81
CA ARG A 167 1.81 -44.17 19.71
C ARG A 167 3.15 -43.76 19.10
N GLU A 168 4.23 -43.50 19.82
CA GLU A 168 4.56 -43.13 21.20
C GLU A 168 6.03 -42.70 21.12
N THR A 169 6.48 -41.96 22.12
CA THR A 169 7.81 -41.37 22.27
C THR A 169 8.94 -42.39 22.42
N THR A 170 10.10 -42.12 21.81
CA THR A 170 11.42 -42.44 22.39
C THR A 170 12.46 -41.38 22.04
N ARG A 171 13.13 -40.87 23.07
CA ARG A 171 14.38 -40.11 23.01
C ARG A 171 15.49 -40.97 22.43
N ASP A 172 16.27 -40.42 21.51
CA ASP A 172 17.71 -40.63 21.45
C ASP A 172 18.40 -39.40 20.85
N LYS A 173 19.58 -39.10 21.39
CA LYS A 173 20.41 -37.93 21.08
C LYS A 173 21.29 -38.24 19.87
N ASP A 174 21.32 -37.36 18.87
CA ASP A 174 22.54 -37.10 18.10
C ASP A 174 22.49 -35.73 17.41
N ASP A 175 23.66 -35.11 17.32
CA ASP A 175 23.88 -33.70 17.01
C ASP A 175 23.66 -33.35 15.52
N THR A 176 22.58 -32.64 15.21
CA THR A 176 22.46 -31.70 14.08
C THR A 176 21.15 -30.93 14.20
N ASN A 177 21.15 -29.80 14.92
CA ASN A 177 20.00 -28.90 14.99
C ASN A 177 19.79 -28.18 13.64
N HIS A 178 19.28 -28.91 12.66
CA HIS A 178 18.42 -28.31 11.63
C HIS A 178 17.11 -27.96 12.32
N THR A 179 16.98 -26.74 12.83
CA THR A 179 15.70 -26.21 13.33
C THR A 179 14.72 -26.23 12.15
N GLN A 180 13.90 -27.27 12.05
CA GLN A 180 12.84 -27.37 11.05
C GLN A 180 11.75 -26.38 11.45
N PHE A 181 11.82 -25.15 10.93
CA PHE A 181 10.71 -24.21 11.03
C PHE A 181 9.58 -24.72 10.13
N GLY A 182 8.53 -25.25 10.74
CA GLY A 182 7.41 -25.91 10.08
C GLY A 182 6.16 -25.03 9.94
N SER A 183 5.11 -25.59 9.34
CA SER A 183 3.81 -24.91 9.19
C SER A 183 3.09 -24.69 10.53
N ALA A 184 3.38 -25.51 11.54
CA ALA A 184 2.84 -25.36 12.88
C ALA A 184 3.42 -24.11 13.58
N ASP A 185 4.73 -23.91 13.46
CA ASP A 185 5.43 -22.72 13.99
C ASP A 185 4.94 -21.43 13.33
N TRP A 186 4.55 -21.50 12.05
CA TRP A 186 3.97 -20.37 11.35
C TRP A 186 2.62 -19.91 11.94
N ALA A 187 1.77 -20.82 12.41
CA ALA A 187 0.48 -20.46 12.99
C ALA A 187 0.65 -19.68 14.31
N GLU A 188 1.59 -20.11 15.15
CA GLU A 188 1.96 -19.39 16.38
C GLU A 188 2.55 -18.02 16.05
N CYS A 189 3.42 -17.95 15.04
CA CYS A 189 3.96 -16.70 14.54
C CYS A 189 2.85 -15.75 14.04
N GLN A 190 1.79 -16.25 13.39
CA GLN A 190 0.68 -15.43 12.93
C GLN A 190 -0.08 -14.77 14.09
N GLU A 191 -0.25 -15.47 15.23
CA GLU A 191 -0.87 -14.88 16.43
C GLU A 191 0.01 -13.80 17.06
N MET A 192 1.33 -14.04 17.12
CA MET A 192 2.29 -13.03 17.57
C MET A 192 2.27 -11.78 16.69
N LEU A 193 2.23 -11.97 15.37
CA LEU A 193 2.15 -10.87 14.40
C LEU A 193 0.84 -10.09 14.52
N ALA A 194 -0.28 -10.76 14.77
CA ALA A 194 -1.57 -10.08 15.01
C ALA A 194 -1.51 -9.14 16.23
N THR A 195 -0.81 -9.58 17.28
CA THR A 195 -0.62 -8.82 18.51
C THR A 195 0.29 -7.62 18.29
N GLN A 196 1.36 -7.79 17.51
CA GLN A 196 2.37 -6.73 17.32
C GLN A 196 1.96 -5.63 16.34
N PHE A 197 1.32 -5.98 15.22
CA PHE A 197 0.95 -5.01 14.18
C PHE A 197 -0.49 -4.47 14.35
N GLY A 198 -1.22 -4.99 15.32
CA GLY A 198 -2.63 -4.67 15.53
C GLY A 198 -3.56 -5.34 14.52
N GLN A 199 -4.81 -5.52 14.92
CA GLN A 199 -5.78 -6.35 14.20
C GLN A 199 -6.05 -5.87 12.76
N GLN A 200 -5.97 -4.57 12.52
CA GLN A 200 -6.33 -3.98 11.24
C GLN A 200 -5.28 -4.23 10.15
N ASP A 201 -4.01 -3.97 10.45
CA ASP A 201 -2.92 -4.21 9.51
C ASP A 201 -2.70 -5.71 9.33
N TYR A 202 -2.88 -6.48 10.41
CA TYR A 202 -2.90 -7.93 10.33
C TYR A 202 -3.93 -8.45 9.33
N ASN A 203 -5.21 -8.06 9.47
CA ASN A 203 -6.28 -8.53 8.60
C ASN A 203 -6.10 -8.13 7.13
N SER A 204 -5.48 -6.97 6.89
CA SER A 204 -5.36 -6.40 5.54
C SER A 204 -4.14 -6.90 4.77
N TRP A 205 -3.05 -7.22 5.48
CA TRP A 205 -1.74 -7.45 4.85
C TRP A 205 -1.06 -8.73 5.32
N ILE A 206 -0.99 -8.95 6.62
CA ILE A 206 -0.19 -10.04 7.21
C ILE A 206 -0.91 -11.38 7.11
N LYS A 207 -2.23 -11.38 7.31
CA LYS A 207 -3.07 -12.59 7.20
C LYS A 207 -2.99 -13.24 5.81
N LEU A 208 -2.63 -12.45 4.78
CA LEU A 208 -2.49 -12.92 3.41
C LEU A 208 -1.12 -13.57 3.12
N LEU A 209 -0.19 -13.55 4.08
CA LEU A 209 1.11 -14.21 3.97
C LEU A 209 0.94 -15.71 4.22
N CYS A 210 1.37 -16.52 3.26
CA CYS A 210 1.37 -17.98 3.39
C CYS A 210 2.81 -18.49 3.49
N PHE A 211 3.09 -19.31 4.50
CA PHE A 211 4.37 -20.00 4.58
C PHE A 211 4.57 -20.91 3.38
N LYS A 212 5.73 -20.81 2.72
CA LYS A 212 6.12 -21.67 1.61
C LYS A 212 7.15 -22.70 2.06
N GLU A 213 8.28 -22.21 2.55
CA GLU A 213 9.40 -23.04 2.98
C GLU A 213 10.35 -22.25 3.88
N TYR A 214 11.17 -22.97 4.64
CA TYR A 214 12.28 -22.41 5.41
C TYR A 214 13.57 -23.08 4.95
N ALA A 215 14.50 -22.28 4.44
CA ALA A 215 15.77 -22.79 3.92
C ALA A 215 16.91 -21.82 4.22
N GLY A 216 18.00 -22.33 4.81
CA GLY A 216 19.21 -21.54 5.03
C GLY A 216 19.04 -20.32 5.94
N GLY A 217 18.15 -20.38 6.94
CA GLY A 217 17.89 -19.24 7.84
C GLY A 217 16.90 -18.20 7.29
N VAL A 218 16.32 -18.45 6.11
CA VAL A 218 15.36 -17.56 5.47
C VAL A 218 13.99 -18.23 5.40
N ILE A 219 12.96 -17.54 5.89
CA ILE A 219 11.56 -17.91 5.68
C ILE A 219 11.09 -17.31 4.37
N TYR A 220 10.54 -18.16 3.50
CA TYR A 220 9.91 -17.76 2.26
C TYR A 220 8.39 -17.72 2.44
N LEU A 221 7.82 -16.53 2.26
CA LEU A 221 6.38 -16.27 2.35
C LEU A 221 5.82 -15.99 0.95
N LYS A 222 4.65 -16.54 0.65
CA LYS A 222 3.93 -16.28 -0.59
C LYS A 222 2.76 -15.33 -0.35
N VAL A 223 2.49 -14.43 -1.31
CA VAL A 223 1.33 -13.53 -1.29
C VAL A 223 0.52 -13.56 -2.58
N PRO A 224 -0.78 -13.16 -2.55
CA PRO A 224 -1.68 -13.29 -3.71
C PRO A 224 -1.42 -12.33 -4.87
N SER A 225 -0.72 -11.21 -4.62
CA SER A 225 -0.39 -10.26 -5.70
C SER A 225 0.97 -9.61 -5.49
N ARG A 226 1.69 -9.33 -6.58
CA ARG A 226 2.95 -8.55 -6.54
C ARG A 226 2.79 -7.23 -5.79
N PHE A 227 1.62 -6.60 -5.92
CA PHE A 227 1.29 -5.39 -5.18
C PHE A 227 1.33 -5.60 -3.65
N ILE A 228 0.76 -6.70 -3.15
CA ILE A 228 0.81 -7.04 -1.73
C ILE A 228 2.26 -7.32 -1.31
N SER A 229 3.04 -8.03 -2.14
CA SER A 229 4.46 -8.28 -1.87
C SER A 229 5.22 -6.97 -1.69
N ASP A 230 5.11 -6.06 -2.66
CA ASP A 230 5.81 -4.77 -2.63
C ASP A 230 5.39 -3.95 -1.40
N TYR A 231 4.09 -3.93 -1.08
CA TYR A 231 3.58 -3.21 0.09
C TYR A 231 4.10 -3.77 1.41
N VAL A 232 4.04 -5.09 1.58
CA VAL A 232 4.49 -5.74 2.80
C VAL A 232 6.01 -5.59 2.97
N ARG A 233 6.78 -5.71 1.88
CA ARG A 233 8.22 -5.44 1.90
C ARG A 233 8.54 -3.99 2.27
N GLU A 234 7.73 -3.03 1.84
CA GLU A 234 7.97 -1.60 2.12
C GLU A 234 7.63 -1.23 3.57
N HIS A 235 6.53 -1.77 4.11
CA HIS A 235 5.95 -1.28 5.36
C HIS A 235 6.13 -2.22 6.56
N PHE A 236 6.29 -3.52 6.33
CA PHE A 236 6.30 -4.53 7.39
C PHE A 236 7.53 -5.42 7.41
N GLN A 237 8.43 -5.32 6.42
CA GLN A 237 9.61 -6.18 6.30
C GLN A 237 10.47 -6.21 7.57
N LEU A 238 10.83 -5.03 8.09
CA LEU A 238 11.68 -4.92 9.27
C LEU A 238 11.00 -5.53 10.49
N GLY A 239 9.75 -5.15 10.75
CA GLY A 239 9.00 -5.69 11.87
C GLY A 239 8.79 -7.20 11.76
N LEU A 240 8.52 -7.74 10.57
CA LEU A 240 8.41 -9.18 10.34
C LEU A 240 9.71 -9.91 10.68
N GLN A 241 10.87 -9.35 10.28
CA GLN A 241 12.16 -9.93 10.61
C GLN A 241 12.46 -9.87 12.11
N GLU A 242 12.11 -8.78 12.78
CA GLU A 242 12.28 -8.61 14.22
C GLU A 242 11.38 -9.54 15.02
N THR A 243 10.09 -9.66 14.67
CA THR A 243 9.14 -10.55 15.38
C THR A 243 9.54 -12.02 15.25
N LEU A 244 9.95 -12.43 14.04
CA LEU A 244 10.26 -13.82 13.76
C LEU A 244 11.71 -14.19 14.12
N GLY A 245 12.58 -13.20 14.36
CA GLY A 245 14.01 -13.41 14.59
C GLY A 245 14.74 -14.05 13.40
N LEU A 246 14.15 -13.99 12.20
CA LEU A 246 14.61 -14.70 11.00
C LEU A 246 14.58 -13.76 9.80
N HIS A 247 15.42 -14.04 8.80
CA HIS A 247 15.32 -13.33 7.54
C HIS A 247 14.05 -13.74 6.81
N VAL A 248 13.30 -12.75 6.34
CA VAL A 248 12.03 -12.97 5.63
C VAL A 248 12.17 -12.58 4.17
N GLN A 249 11.79 -13.48 3.27
CA GLN A 249 11.65 -13.21 1.85
C GLN A 249 10.19 -13.39 1.42
N ILE A 250 9.63 -12.40 0.73
CA ILE A 250 8.19 -12.36 0.38
C ILE A 250 8.04 -12.44 -1.13
N ASP A 251 7.60 -13.57 -1.68
CA ASP A 251 7.42 -13.78 -3.12
C ASP A 251 5.94 -13.83 -3.51
N HIS A 252 5.66 -13.63 -4.80
CA HIS A 252 4.30 -13.68 -5.38
C HIS A 252 4.17 -14.84 -6.36
#